data_AF-A0A5S3UKD8-F1
#
_entry.id   AF-A0A5S3UKD8-F1
#
_cell.length_a   1.000
_cell.length_b   1.000
_cell.length_c   1.000
_cell.angle_alpha   90.00
_cell.angle_beta   90.00
_cell.angle_gamma   90.00
#
_symmetry.space_group_name_H-M   'P 1'
#
loop_
_entity.id
_entity.type
_entity.pdbx_description
1 polymer ?
#
loop_
_entity_poly.entity_id
_entity_poly.type
_entity_poly.pdbx_seq_one_letter_code
_entity_poly.pdbx_strand_id
1 'polypeptide(L)'
;MFGFFNKSDFILSAPVKGQLFDDGKPVANTKVMRSLTYGDEYIDETVTDEQGYFTFSEKTIKTSKPANMFDNDSLVQHIYLENGTPEGIVLWYTLVSLHENSKTLKRLLADLKCDISKEPQTYDIPIEEDTSHTFAIYTSCKL
;
A
#
# COMPACT_ATOMS: atom_id res chain seq x y z
N MET A 1 -1.06 -31.82 -24.67
CA MET A 1 -0.65 -30.49 -25.14
C MET A 1 -0.61 -29.58 -23.93
N PHE A 2 0.58 -29.27 -23.41
CA PHE A 2 0.72 -28.35 -22.29
C PHE A 2 0.83 -26.94 -22.87
N GLY A 3 -0.25 -26.16 -22.74
CA GLY A 3 -0.28 -24.76 -23.16
C GLY A 3 0.70 -23.98 -22.30
N PHE A 4 1.62 -23.25 -22.95
CA PHE A 4 2.45 -22.25 -22.29
C PHE A 4 1.52 -21.15 -21.76
N PHE A 5 1.20 -21.18 -20.47
CA PHE A 5 0.54 -20.06 -19.82
C PHE A 5 1.53 -18.90 -19.75
N ASN A 6 1.35 -17.90 -20.62
CA ASN A 6 2.13 -16.67 -20.58
C ASN A 6 1.81 -15.93 -19.28
N LYS A 7 2.79 -15.86 -18.37
CA LYS A 7 2.68 -15.03 -17.18
C LYS A 7 2.90 -13.56 -17.57
N SER A 8 2.02 -12.68 -17.13
CA SER A 8 2.19 -11.23 -17.25
C SER A 8 2.71 -10.63 -15.94
N ASP A 9 3.39 -9.49 -16.05
CA ASP A 9 3.78 -8.70 -14.89
C ASP A 9 2.55 -7.98 -14.33
N PHE A 10 2.42 -7.98 -13.01
CA PHE A 10 1.34 -7.36 -12.25
C PHE A 10 1.94 -6.53 -11.12
N ILE A 11 1.59 -5.24 -11.04
CA ILE A 11 2.12 -4.32 -10.03
C ILE A 11 1.24 -4.41 -8.79
N LEU A 12 1.77 -4.96 -7.70
CA LEU A 12 1.09 -4.99 -6.40
C LEU A 12 1.18 -3.65 -5.66
N SER A 13 2.25 -2.89 -5.89
CA SER A 13 2.43 -1.60 -5.23
C SER A 13 3.42 -0.75 -6.01
N ALA A 14 3.04 0.50 -6.26
CA ALA A 14 3.98 1.53 -6.71
C ALA A 14 5.08 1.76 -5.65
N PRO A 15 6.20 2.42 -6.01
CA PRO A 15 7.15 2.87 -5.00
C PRO A 15 6.46 3.69 -3.91
N VAL A 16 6.76 3.37 -2.66
CA VAL A 16 6.25 4.10 -1.50
C VAL A 16 7.37 4.94 -0.93
N LYS A 17 7.09 6.21 -0.65
CA LYS A 17 7.94 7.09 0.14
C LYS A 17 7.08 7.67 1.24
N GLY A 18 7.53 7.50 2.47
CA GLY A 18 6.83 8.03 3.62
C GLY A 18 7.76 8.61 4.66
N GLN A 19 7.17 9.38 5.56
CA GLN A 19 7.82 9.92 6.74
C GLN A 19 6.95 9.66 7.95
N LEU A 20 7.55 9.10 9.00
CA LEU A 20 6.90 8.72 10.23
C LEU A 20 7.11 9.79 11.30
N PHE A 21 6.03 10.17 11.96
CA PHE A 21 5.99 11.13 13.04
C PHE A 21 5.28 10.55 14.26
N ASP A 22 5.62 11.06 15.44
CA ASP A 22 4.89 10.91 16.70
C ASP A 22 4.67 12.31 17.28
N ASP A 23 3.43 12.78 17.21
CA ASP A 23 3.00 14.13 17.59
C ASP A 23 3.87 15.21 16.91
N GLY A 24 3.98 15.09 15.58
CA GLY A 24 4.76 15.98 14.72
C GLY A 24 6.29 15.84 14.80
N LYS A 25 6.83 14.94 15.62
CA LYS A 25 8.28 14.69 15.72
C LYS A 25 8.69 13.48 14.88
N PRO A 26 9.72 13.58 14.02
CA PRO A 26 10.18 12.44 13.24
C PRO A 26 10.59 11.25 14.12
N VAL A 27 10.23 10.04 13.68
CA VAL A 27 10.51 8.80 14.42
C VAL A 27 11.55 7.96 13.67
N ALA A 28 12.76 7.91 14.21
CA ALA A 28 13.89 7.18 13.62
C ALA A 28 13.96 5.71 14.06
N ASN A 29 14.75 4.91 13.33
CA ASN A 29 15.09 3.52 13.66
C ASN A 29 13.88 2.61 13.94
N THR A 30 12.75 2.89 13.29
CA THR A 30 11.50 2.16 13.47
C THR A 30 11.23 1.27 12.28
N LYS A 31 10.94 -0.01 12.54
CA LYS A 31 10.59 -0.98 11.50
C LYS A 31 9.18 -0.68 10.97
N VAL A 32 9.08 -0.48 9.67
CA VAL A 32 7.83 -0.31 8.94
C VAL A 32 7.62 -1.56 8.08
N MET A 33 6.44 -2.16 8.19
CA MET A 33 6.03 -3.33 7.44
C MET A 33 5.10 -2.93 6.29
N ARG A 34 5.20 -3.62 5.16
CA ARG A 34 4.22 -3.57 4.09
C ARG A 34 3.80 -4.99 3.72
N SER A 35 2.52 -5.29 3.89
CA SER A 35 1.86 -6.50 3.40
C SER A 35 1.01 -6.16 2.18
N LEU A 36 1.17 -6.98 1.13
CA LEU A 36 0.43 -6.89 -0.12
C LEU A 36 -0.21 -8.24 -0.37
N THR A 37 -1.54 -8.31 -0.39
CA THR A 37 -2.26 -9.59 -0.56
C THR A 37 -2.98 -9.61 -1.90
N TYR A 38 -2.62 -10.59 -2.73
CA TYR A 38 -3.26 -10.86 -4.01
C TYR A 38 -3.22 -12.37 -4.29
N GLY A 39 -4.19 -13.10 -3.74
CA GLY A 39 -4.19 -14.56 -3.64
C GLY A 39 -3.16 -15.08 -2.62
N ASP A 40 -1.89 -14.72 -2.83
CA ASP A 40 -0.79 -14.92 -1.88
C ASP A 40 -0.49 -13.61 -1.13
N GLU A 41 0.11 -13.74 0.06
CA GLU A 41 0.61 -12.60 0.84
C GLU A 41 2.10 -12.35 0.56
N TYR A 42 2.45 -11.09 0.31
CA TYR A 42 3.81 -10.63 0.06
C TYR A 42 4.17 -9.56 1.10
N ILE A 43 5.09 -9.89 2.00
CA ILE A 43 5.55 -8.99 3.06
C ILE A 43 6.95 -8.49 2.74
N ASP A 44 7.16 -7.19 2.90
CA ASP A 44 8.50 -6.58 3.00
C ASP A 44 8.58 -5.58 4.15
N GLU A 45 9.80 -5.28 4.58
CA GLU A 45 10.08 -4.38 5.69
C GLU A 45 11.18 -3.38 5.33
N THR A 46 11.14 -2.22 5.99
CA THR A 46 12.20 -1.21 5.96
C THR A 46 12.34 -0.59 7.35
N VAL A 47 13.40 0.17 7.58
CA VAL A 47 13.62 0.92 8.82
C VAL A 47 13.65 2.41 8.50
N THR A 48 13.06 3.23 9.36
CA THR A 48 13.11 4.69 9.21
C THR A 48 14.50 5.25 9.46
N ASP A 49 14.90 6.25 8.68
CA ASP A 49 16.16 6.99 8.90
C ASP A 49 16.06 7.98 10.08
N GLU A 50 17.13 8.75 10.32
CA GLU A 50 17.20 9.75 11.41
C GLU A 50 16.13 10.85 11.31
N GLN A 51 15.60 11.09 10.11
CA GLN A 51 14.55 12.06 9.83
C GLN A 51 13.18 11.39 9.69
N GLY A 52 13.06 10.12 10.06
CA GLY A 52 11.81 9.36 10.05
C GLY A 52 11.38 8.89 8.66
N TYR A 53 12.20 9.03 7.62
CA TYR A 53 11.83 8.60 6.28
C TYR A 53 11.94 7.09 6.12
N PHE A 54 10.98 6.51 5.41
CA PHE A 54 11.00 5.12 4.96
C PHE A 54 10.65 5.04 3.47
N THR A 55 11.15 4.01 2.80
CA THR A 55 10.85 3.77 1.39
C THR A 55 10.65 2.30 1.11
N PHE A 56 9.69 1.98 0.25
CA PHE A 56 9.57 0.68 -0.36
C PHE A 56 9.72 0.80 -1.87
N SER A 57 10.47 -0.13 -2.47
CA SER A 57 10.53 -0.23 -3.92
C SER A 57 9.19 -0.71 -4.50
N GLU A 58 9.01 -0.48 -5.80
CA GLU A 58 7.89 -1.07 -6.55
C GLU A 58 7.86 -2.59 -6.34
N LYS A 59 6.67 -3.14 -6.13
CA LYS A 59 6.46 -4.59 -6.02
C LYS A 59 5.69 -5.07 -7.23
N THR A 60 6.32 -5.96 -7.99
CA THR A 60 5.75 -6.59 -9.18
C THR A 60 5.87 -8.10 -9.08
N ILE A 61 4.83 -8.82 -9.50
CA ILE A 61 4.80 -10.29 -9.56
C ILE A 61 4.52 -10.77 -10.98
N LYS A 62 4.89 -12.04 -11.26
CA LYS A 62 4.50 -12.72 -12.49
C LYS A 62 3.31 -13.61 -12.24
N THR A 63 2.15 -13.24 -12.77
CA THR A 63 0.91 -13.99 -12.60
C THR A 63 0.40 -14.52 -13.94
N SER A 64 -0.16 -15.73 -13.91
CA SER A 64 -0.94 -16.28 -15.03
C SER A 64 -2.44 -15.96 -14.89
N LYS A 65 -2.85 -15.28 -13.81
CA LYS A 65 -4.23 -14.80 -13.67
C LYS A 65 -4.50 -13.79 -14.79
N PRO A 66 -5.57 -13.96 -15.58
CA PRO A 66 -5.88 -13.01 -16.64
C PRO A 66 -6.27 -11.65 -16.03
N ALA A 67 -5.70 -10.57 -16.59
CA ALA A 67 -5.86 -9.19 -16.11
C ALA A 67 -7.32 -8.68 -16.02
N ASN A 68 -8.30 -9.43 -16.58
CA ASN A 68 -9.71 -9.04 -16.66
C ASN A 68 -10.67 -10.02 -15.95
N MET A 69 -10.19 -10.95 -15.13
CA MET A 69 -11.11 -11.85 -14.44
C MET A 69 -11.63 -11.27 -13.13
N PHE A 70 -12.95 -11.07 -13.16
CA PHE A 70 -13.95 -10.93 -12.11
C PHE A 70 -13.87 -11.96 -10.95
N ASP A 71 -12.67 -12.41 -10.56
CA ASP A 71 -12.46 -12.97 -9.23
C ASP A 71 -12.29 -11.80 -8.27
N ASN A 72 -13.05 -11.80 -7.18
CA ASN A 72 -13.11 -10.76 -6.17
C ASN A 72 -11.79 -10.59 -5.36
N ASP A 73 -10.64 -10.97 -5.91
CA ASP A 73 -9.32 -10.82 -5.31
C ASP A 73 -8.88 -9.37 -5.43
N SER A 74 -9.51 -8.50 -4.63
CA SER A 74 -9.03 -7.14 -4.44
C SER A 74 -7.61 -7.21 -3.88
N LEU A 75 -6.67 -6.50 -4.50
CA LEU A 75 -5.34 -6.32 -3.96
C LEU A 75 -5.47 -5.56 -2.64
N VAL A 76 -5.07 -6.17 -1.53
CA VAL A 76 -5.00 -5.49 -0.23
C VAL A 76 -3.62 -4.87 -0.09
N GLN A 77 -3.56 -3.57 0.16
CA GLN A 77 -2.33 -2.88 0.56
C GLN A 77 -2.41 -2.51 2.02
N HIS A 78 -1.45 -2.97 2.83
CA HIS A 78 -1.37 -2.66 4.25
C HIS A 78 0.06 -2.24 4.61
N ILE A 79 0.24 -1.01 5.10
CA ILE A 79 1.50 -0.51 5.67
C ILE A 79 1.26 -0.23 7.15
N TYR A 80 2.09 -0.80 8.02
CA TYR A 80 1.87 -0.76 9.45
C TYR A 80 3.16 -0.86 10.26
N LEU A 81 3.06 -0.56 11.55
CA LEU A 81 4.08 -0.86 12.55
C LEU A 81 3.61 -2.03 13.41
N GLU A 82 4.50 -2.95 13.74
CA GLU A 82 4.21 -3.99 14.73
C GLU A 82 4.15 -3.37 16.14
N ASN A 83 3.11 -3.68 16.91
CA ASN A 83 2.94 -3.23 18.30
C ASN A 83 2.60 -4.40 19.25
N GLY A 84 2.70 -5.65 18.77
CA GLY A 84 2.32 -6.85 19.51
C GLY A 84 0.83 -7.22 19.42
N THR A 85 0.00 -6.46 18.69
CA THR A 85 -1.35 -6.89 18.30
C THR A 85 -1.33 -7.44 16.86
N PRO A 86 -2.31 -8.29 16.48
CA PRO A 86 -2.42 -8.80 15.11
C PRO A 86 -2.56 -7.70 14.06
N GLU A 87 -3.18 -6.57 14.41
CA GLU A 87 -3.48 -5.47 13.49
C GLU A 87 -2.33 -4.47 13.35
N GLY A 88 -1.47 -4.34 14.36
CA GLY A 88 -0.41 -3.33 14.39
C GLY A 88 -0.94 -1.89 14.50
N ILE A 89 -0.05 -0.91 14.31
CA ILE A 89 -0.40 0.50 14.12
C ILE A 89 -0.53 0.74 12.61
N VAL A 90 -1.75 0.96 12.13
CA VAL A 90 -2.01 1.15 10.70
C VAL A 90 -1.52 2.52 10.24
N LEU A 91 -0.66 2.53 9.22
CA LEU A 91 -0.25 3.74 8.51
C LEU A 91 -1.10 3.92 7.25
N TRP A 92 -1.30 2.86 6.49
CA TRP A 92 -2.06 2.86 5.24
C TRP A 92 -2.76 1.53 5.03
N TYR A 93 -4.05 1.55 4.72
CA TYR A 93 -4.81 0.36 4.35
C TYR A 93 -5.80 0.70 3.23
N THR A 94 -5.79 -0.06 2.14
CA THR A 94 -6.78 0.07 1.07
C THR A 94 -6.98 -1.23 0.31
N LEU A 95 -8.19 -1.41 -0.24
CA LEU A 95 -8.51 -2.48 -1.17
C LEU A 95 -8.54 -1.89 -2.59
N VAL A 96 -7.71 -2.43 -3.46
CA VAL A 96 -7.60 -2.05 -4.86
C VAL A 96 -8.27 -3.13 -5.70
N SER A 97 -9.52 -2.89 -6.08
CA SER A 97 -10.33 -3.78 -6.92
C SER A 97 -10.37 -3.35 -8.39
N LEU A 98 -10.01 -2.10 -8.66
CA LEU A 98 -9.98 -1.48 -9.99
C LEU A 98 -8.71 -0.62 -10.11
N HIS A 99 -8.20 -0.48 -11.33
CA HIS A 99 -7.07 0.41 -11.64
C HIS A 99 -5.79 0.12 -10.81
N GLU A 100 -5.30 -1.11 -10.83
CA GLU A 100 -4.10 -1.57 -10.10
C GLU A 100 -2.84 -0.72 -10.37
N ASN A 101 -2.80 -0.05 -11.53
CA ASN A 101 -1.73 0.88 -11.92
C ASN A 101 -2.15 2.37 -11.85
N SER A 102 -3.07 2.72 -10.94
CA SER A 102 -3.65 4.06 -10.80
C SER A 102 -2.59 5.13 -10.49
N LYS A 103 -2.66 6.25 -11.22
CA LYS A 103 -1.91 7.47 -10.96
C LYS A 103 -2.30 8.10 -9.62
N THR A 104 -3.56 7.99 -9.21
CA THR A 104 -4.00 8.43 -7.88
C THR A 104 -3.18 7.73 -6.79
N LEU A 105 -3.13 6.40 -6.80
CA LEU A 105 -2.35 5.65 -5.80
C LEU A 105 -0.86 5.96 -5.90
N LYS A 106 -0.29 6.03 -7.11
CA LYS A 106 1.12 6.41 -7.29
C LYS A 106 1.44 7.78 -6.70
N ARG A 107 0.55 8.76 -6.86
CA ARG A 107 0.72 10.11 -6.32
C ARG A 107 0.65 10.09 -4.80
N LEU A 108 -0.35 9.42 -4.21
CA LEU A 108 -0.52 9.36 -2.77
C LEU A 108 0.64 8.63 -2.07
N LEU A 109 1.07 7.49 -2.62
CA LEU A 109 2.15 6.69 -2.05
C LEU A 109 3.53 7.35 -2.18
N ALA A 110 3.69 8.37 -3.02
CA ALA A 110 4.98 9.02 -3.28
C ALA A 110 5.41 10.07 -2.23
N ASP A 111 4.52 10.45 -1.29
CA ASP A 111 4.81 11.42 -0.22
C ASP A 111 3.88 11.23 0.99
N LEU A 112 3.86 10.02 1.57
CA LEU A 112 3.08 9.74 2.77
C LEU A 112 3.67 10.47 3.99
N LYS A 113 2.85 11.19 4.75
CA LYS A 113 3.24 11.81 6.02
C LYS A 113 2.37 11.30 7.14
N CYS A 114 2.85 10.33 7.90
CA CYS A 114 2.06 9.54 8.84
C CYS A 114 2.43 9.88 10.28
N ASP A 115 1.43 10.25 11.09
CA ASP A 115 1.62 10.58 12.50
C ASP A 115 0.92 9.52 13.38
N ILE A 116 1.71 8.71 14.08
CA ILE A 116 1.19 7.59 14.89
C ILE A 116 0.49 8.04 16.17
N SER A 117 0.60 9.32 16.54
CA SER A 117 -0.20 9.92 17.62
C SER A 117 -1.65 10.16 17.21
N LYS A 118 -1.97 10.01 15.92
CA LYS A 118 -3.29 10.26 15.35
C LYS A 118 -3.95 8.93 14.99
N GLU A 119 -5.22 8.81 15.38
CA GLU A 119 -6.01 7.64 14.98
C GLU A 119 -6.26 7.65 13.47
N PRO A 120 -6.07 6.53 12.77
CA PRO A 120 -6.32 6.48 11.33
C PRO A 120 -7.80 6.75 11.02
N GLN A 121 -8.05 7.42 9.90
CA GLN A 121 -9.38 7.76 9.41
C GLN A 121 -9.59 7.20 8.00
N THR A 122 -10.84 6.98 7.62
CA THR A 122 -11.18 6.55 6.26
C THR A 122 -11.48 7.75 5.38
N TYR A 123 -10.85 7.80 4.22
CA TYR A 123 -11.10 8.79 3.18
C TYR A 123 -11.52 8.11 1.88
N ASP A 124 -12.56 8.63 1.25
CA ASP A 124 -12.95 8.26 -0.11
C ASP A 124 -12.28 9.21 -1.11
N ILE A 125 -11.26 8.72 -1.81
CA ILE A 125 -10.46 9.51 -2.75
C ILE A 125 -10.89 9.20 -4.19
N PRO A 126 -11.37 10.19 -4.98
CA PRO A 126 -11.70 9.99 -6.39
C PRO A 126 -10.52 9.45 -7.20
N ILE A 127 -10.79 8.47 -8.06
CA ILE A 127 -9.79 7.90 -8.96
C ILE A 127 -9.62 8.86 -10.15
N GLU A 128 -8.41 9.33 -10.42
CA GLU A 128 -8.13 10.29 -11.49
C GLU A 128 -8.39 9.67 -12.88
N GLU A 129 -8.21 8.36 -13.00
CA GLU A 129 -8.52 7.61 -14.22
C GLU A 129 -10.02 7.43 -14.47
N ASP A 130 -10.82 7.45 -13.42
CA ASP A 130 -12.26 7.25 -13.47
C ASP A 130 -12.93 7.91 -12.25
N THR A 131 -13.33 9.17 -12.42
CA THR A 131 -13.91 9.97 -11.35
C THR A 131 -15.28 9.49 -10.87
N SER A 132 -15.85 8.45 -11.49
CA SER A 132 -17.09 7.81 -11.01
C SER A 132 -16.85 6.82 -9.87
N HIS A 133 -15.59 6.46 -9.61
CA HIS A 133 -15.18 5.56 -8.54
C HIS A 133 -14.22 6.24 -7.56
N THR A 134 -14.14 5.70 -6.35
CA THR A 134 -13.24 6.15 -5.29
C THR A 134 -12.42 4.99 -4.74
N PHE A 135 -11.23 5.29 -4.23
CA PHE A 135 -10.55 4.41 -3.28
C PHE A 135 -10.97 4.76 -1.86
N ALA A 136 -11.41 3.76 -1.10
CA ALA A 136 -11.53 3.88 0.35
C ALA A 136 -10.15 3.60 0.98
N ILE A 137 -9.56 4.62 1.60
CA ILE A 137 -8.22 4.56 2.20
C ILE A 137 -8.35 4.82 3.70
N TYR A 138 -8.02 3.82 4.52
CA TYR A 138 -7.91 3.95 5.96
C TYR A 138 -6.46 4.25 6.34
N THR A 139 -6.19 5.44 6.87
CA THR A 139 -4.80 5.93 7.03
C THR A 139 -4.66 6.94 8.17
N SER A 140 -3.51 6.90 8.84
CA SER A 140 -3.04 7.96 9.77
C SER A 140 -2.16 8.99 9.07
N CYS A 141 -1.98 8.84 7.75
CA CYS A 141 -1.20 9.76 6.93
C CYS A 141 -2.05 10.93 6.45
N LYS A 142 -1.42 12.09 6.33
CA LYS A 142 -2.02 13.27 5.72
C LYS A 142 -2.16 13.05 4.20
N LEU A 143 -3.40 13.10 3.71
CA LEU A 143 -3.76 13.02 2.28
C LEU A 143 -3.88 14.40 1.63
#